data_AF-A0A1G3LNK6-F1
#
_entry.id   AF-A0A1G3LNK6-F1
#
_cell.length_a   1.000
_cell.length_b   1.000
_cell.length_c   1.000
_cell.angle_alpha   90.00
_cell.angle_beta   90.00
_cell.angle_gamma   90.00
#
_symmetry.space_group_name_H-M   'P 1'
#
loop_
_entity.id
_entity.type
_entity.pdbx_description
1 polymer ?
#
loop_
_entity_poly.entity_id
_entity_poly.type
_entity_poly.pdbx_seq_one_letter_code
_entity_poly.pdbx_strand_id
1 'polypeptide(L)'
;MKKLFLFFLILVSCKQKIPFYDLEGPIFNFFIAKADKTLFQFNEPLSLLKFFIKENPQENFIFKPKFCKANFLVDSSHFVEKEGQTLVIEAYDTSKNRSLIEIPVPIVNTNPAFLNIKEFQLKYSKKKNQFLILKSCGSGNTSGFSLVFFIKNKKVEVPFKKEDIKNNDELKINFGVQENVESQEISFSKKNITIYQKGRLPQTNSFIYIKDNNGQIIDYILYYNSKNKNFEKYKQSKNAKQYIYELKTSNIEAVFTDINGNSSKKTIIKSGNKFVIKK
;
A
#
# COMPACT_ATOMS: atom_id res chain seq x y z
N MET A 1 -34.05 69.34 18.43
CA MET A 1 -32.76 68.74 18.80
C MET A 1 -32.99 67.36 19.42
N LYS A 2 -32.99 66.27 18.64
CA LYS A 2 -33.05 64.87 19.16
C LYS A 2 -32.80 63.79 18.08
N LYS A 3 -32.09 64.11 16.98
CA LYS A 3 -31.85 63.15 15.87
C LYS A 3 -30.44 63.22 15.27
N LEU A 4 -29.43 63.67 16.02
CA LEU A 4 -28.05 63.72 15.52
C LEU A 4 -27.01 63.07 16.43
N PHE A 5 -27.43 62.23 17.38
CA PHE A 5 -26.51 61.60 18.34
C PHE A 5 -26.48 60.06 18.27
N LEU A 6 -27.06 59.47 17.23
CA LEU A 6 -27.04 58.01 17.00
C LEU A 6 -26.29 57.60 15.73
N PHE A 7 -25.42 58.48 15.21
CA PHE A 7 -24.52 58.15 14.09
C PHE A 7 -23.03 58.15 14.50
N PHE A 8 -22.71 58.55 15.73
CA PHE A 8 -21.33 58.56 16.23
C PHE A 8 -20.92 57.29 16.98
N LEU A 9 -21.84 56.36 17.24
CA LEU A 9 -21.56 55.09 17.95
C LEU A 9 -21.31 53.88 17.02
N ILE A 10 -21.43 54.05 15.69
CA ILE A 10 -21.09 53.01 14.70
C ILE A 10 -19.67 53.21 14.11
N LEU A 11 -18.95 54.26 14.55
CA LEU A 11 -17.56 54.52 14.18
C LEU A 11 -16.54 54.02 15.22
N VAL A 12 -16.97 53.17 16.16
CA VAL A 12 -16.03 52.41 17.00
C VAL A 12 -15.47 51.26 16.15
N SER A 13 -14.47 51.60 15.34
CA SER A 13 -13.32 50.77 15.03
C SER A 13 -13.58 49.28 14.74
N CYS A 14 -14.13 48.96 13.56
CA CYS A 14 -13.77 47.71 12.86
C CYS A 14 -12.36 47.78 12.23
N LYS A 15 -11.51 48.73 12.64
CA LYS A 15 -10.10 48.85 12.19
C LYS A 15 -9.10 48.25 13.17
N GLN A 16 -9.50 47.95 14.41
CA GLN A 16 -8.72 47.04 15.25
C GLN A 16 -9.21 45.62 15.02
N LYS A 17 -8.74 45.01 13.93
CA LYS A 17 -8.48 43.57 13.97
C LYS A 17 -7.44 43.41 15.07
N ILE A 18 -7.87 42.99 16.26
CA ILE A 18 -6.95 42.26 17.14
C ILE A 18 -6.37 41.18 16.24
N PRO A 19 -5.05 41.14 16.00
CA PRO A 19 -4.48 40.07 15.21
C PRO A 19 -4.65 38.81 16.06
N PHE A 20 -5.74 38.09 15.82
CA PHE A 20 -5.78 36.70 16.16
C PHE A 20 -4.76 36.07 15.23
N TYR A 21 -3.54 35.88 15.75
CA TYR A 21 -2.52 35.11 15.09
C TYR A 21 -2.97 33.67 15.19
N ASP A 22 -3.83 33.26 14.25
CA ASP A 22 -3.84 31.87 13.90
C ASP A 22 -2.45 31.60 13.30
N LEU A 23 -1.66 30.78 13.99
CA LEU A 23 -0.30 30.42 13.56
C LEU A 23 -0.32 29.13 12.74
N GLU A 24 -1.45 28.43 12.75
CA GLU A 24 -1.59 27.15 12.10
C GLU A 24 -2.18 27.36 10.71
N GLY A 25 -1.65 26.59 9.75
CA GLY A 25 -2.23 26.55 8.42
C GLY A 25 -3.54 25.77 8.39
N PRO A 26 -4.29 25.86 7.29
CA PRO A 26 -5.57 25.17 7.14
C PRO A 26 -5.41 23.66 7.29
N ILE A 27 -6.23 23.06 8.16
CA ILE A 27 -6.28 21.62 8.38
C ILE A 27 -7.20 20.99 7.35
N PHE A 28 -6.66 19.99 6.66
CA PHE A 28 -7.40 19.19 5.71
C PHE A 28 -8.22 18.13 6.44
N ASN A 29 -9.55 18.20 6.31
CA ASN A 29 -10.46 17.29 7.01
C ASN A 29 -10.62 15.98 6.24
N PHE A 30 -10.96 16.07 4.94
CA PHE A 30 -11.09 14.90 4.06
C PHE A 30 -11.16 15.32 2.58
N PHE A 31 -10.99 14.32 1.70
CA PHE A 31 -11.45 14.38 0.32
C PHE A 31 -12.36 13.20 -0.02
N ILE A 32 -13.27 13.42 -0.96
CA ILE A 32 -14.08 12.37 -1.57
C ILE A 32 -13.99 12.53 -3.08
N ALA A 33 -13.55 11.47 -3.77
CA ALA A 33 -13.63 11.37 -5.21
C ALA A 33 -14.92 10.66 -5.61
N LYS A 34 -15.73 11.28 -6.48
CA LYS A 34 -16.95 10.69 -7.05
C LYS A 34 -17.05 11.04 -8.53
N ALA A 35 -16.79 10.05 -9.38
CA ALA A 35 -16.78 10.19 -10.83
C ALA A 35 -15.83 11.33 -11.30
N ASP A 36 -16.37 12.33 -12.00
CA ASP A 36 -15.63 13.45 -12.60
C ASP A 36 -15.37 14.61 -11.61
N LYS A 37 -15.76 14.47 -10.34
CA LYS A 37 -15.56 15.49 -9.31
C LYS A 37 -14.87 14.96 -8.07
N THR A 38 -14.00 15.79 -7.51
CA THR A 38 -13.36 15.60 -6.21
C THR A 38 -13.72 16.75 -5.29
N LEU A 39 -14.28 16.42 -4.12
CA LEU A 39 -14.56 17.38 -3.05
C LEU A 39 -13.40 17.39 -2.06
N PHE A 40 -12.86 18.57 -1.79
CA PHE A 40 -11.92 18.83 -0.69
C PHE A 40 -12.61 19.68 0.37
N GLN A 41 -12.48 19.28 1.64
CA GLN A 41 -12.98 20.05 2.78
C GLN A 41 -11.85 20.37 3.75
N PHE A 42 -11.79 21.64 4.15
CA PHE A 42 -10.88 22.17 5.16
C PHE A 42 -11.65 22.61 6.41
N ASN A 43 -10.95 22.77 7.53
CA ASN A 43 -11.51 23.31 8.77
C ASN A 43 -11.87 24.80 8.67
N GLU A 44 -11.29 25.52 7.70
CA GLU A 44 -11.46 26.96 7.55
C GLU A 44 -11.53 27.43 6.07
N PRO A 45 -11.99 28.67 5.81
CA PRO A 45 -12.03 29.23 4.47
C PRO A 45 -10.63 29.52 3.89
N LEU A 46 -10.40 29.11 2.64
CA LEU A 46 -9.12 29.35 1.97
C LEU A 46 -9.13 30.61 1.10
N SER A 47 -7.98 31.26 0.99
CA SER A 47 -7.68 32.32 0.02
C SER A 47 -6.99 31.80 -1.26
N LEU A 48 -6.36 30.62 -1.17
CA LEU A 48 -5.67 29.98 -2.29
C LEU A 48 -5.61 28.47 -2.06
N LEU A 49 -5.85 27.70 -3.12
CA LEU A 49 -5.67 26.25 -3.17
C LEU A 49 -4.85 25.90 -4.41
N LYS A 50 -3.82 25.08 -4.26
CA LYS A 50 -2.93 24.62 -5.32
C LYS A 50 -2.79 23.10 -5.30
N PHE A 51 -2.63 22.52 -6.49
CA PHE A 51 -2.27 21.11 -6.67
C PHE A 51 -1.05 20.99 -7.56
N PHE A 52 -0.12 20.14 -7.15
CA PHE A 52 1.00 19.72 -8.01
C PHE A 52 1.37 18.28 -7.68
N ILE A 53 2.01 17.63 -8.65
CA ILE A 53 2.60 16.30 -8.44
C ILE A 53 4.00 16.51 -7.89
N LYS A 54 4.33 15.90 -6.76
CA LYS A 54 5.64 16.06 -6.10
C LYS A 54 6.80 15.70 -7.04
N GLU A 55 6.61 14.65 -7.84
CA GLU A 55 7.61 14.12 -8.76
C GLU A 55 7.72 14.91 -10.08
N ASN A 56 6.75 15.79 -10.38
CA ASN A 56 6.82 16.74 -11.49
C ASN A 56 6.14 18.05 -11.04
N PRO A 57 6.90 18.95 -10.38
CA PRO A 57 6.34 20.11 -9.68
C PRO A 57 5.90 21.26 -10.60
N GLN A 58 5.55 20.98 -11.85
CA GLN A 58 4.79 21.94 -12.64
C GLN A 58 3.40 22.07 -12.00
N GLU A 59 2.99 23.31 -11.70
CA GLU A 59 1.70 23.59 -11.07
C GLU A 59 0.57 23.07 -11.99
N ASN A 60 -0.09 21.99 -11.57
CA ASN A 60 -1.15 21.37 -12.37
C ASN A 60 -2.48 22.11 -12.20
N PHE A 61 -2.64 22.84 -11.10
CA PHE A 61 -3.84 23.61 -10.81
C PHE A 61 -3.61 24.68 -9.76
N ILE A 62 -4.19 25.86 -9.99
CA ILE A 62 -4.23 26.97 -9.03
C ILE A 62 -5.65 27.50 -8.99
N PHE A 63 -6.23 27.54 -7.80
CA PHE A 63 -7.54 28.11 -7.57
C PHE A 63 -7.49 29.24 -6.55
N LYS A 64 -7.89 30.42 -7.01
CA LYS A 64 -8.07 31.62 -6.19
C LYS A 64 -9.56 31.88 -6.03
N PRO A 65 -10.20 31.46 -4.92
CA PRO A 65 -11.62 31.71 -4.70
C PRO A 65 -11.92 33.21 -4.74
N LYS A 66 -12.96 33.61 -5.48
CA LYS A 66 -13.52 34.98 -5.41
C LYS A 66 -14.15 35.28 -4.04
N PHE A 67 -14.62 34.23 -3.37
CA PHE A 67 -15.20 34.27 -2.03
C PHE A 67 -14.60 33.15 -1.19
N CYS A 68 -14.09 33.48 0.00
CA CYS A 68 -13.45 32.52 0.89
C CYS A 68 -14.43 31.40 1.23
N LYS A 69 -14.00 30.15 1.02
CA LYS A 69 -14.81 28.95 1.27
C LYS A 69 -13.92 27.82 1.76
N ALA A 70 -14.49 26.91 2.55
CA ALA A 70 -13.79 25.75 3.08
C ALA A 70 -13.98 24.48 2.23
N ASN A 71 -14.89 24.52 1.25
CA ASN A 71 -15.27 23.40 0.40
C ASN A 71 -14.95 23.69 -1.06
N PHE A 72 -14.21 22.78 -1.70
CA PHE A 72 -13.76 22.90 -3.08
C PHE A 72 -14.18 21.68 -3.87
N LEU A 73 -15.10 21.86 -4.81
CA LEU A 73 -15.40 20.87 -5.83
C LEU A 73 -14.51 21.14 -7.03
N VAL A 74 -13.61 20.22 -7.33
CA VAL A 74 -12.60 20.31 -8.39
C VAL A 74 -12.87 19.21 -9.41
N ASP A 75 -12.64 19.49 -10.68
CA ASP A 75 -12.73 18.47 -11.71
C ASP A 75 -11.64 17.42 -11.54
N SER A 76 -12.01 16.14 -11.60
CA SER A 76 -11.07 15.04 -11.44
C SER A 76 -9.97 15.03 -12.52
N SER A 77 -10.21 15.65 -13.68
CA SER A 77 -9.21 15.74 -14.76
C SER A 77 -7.96 16.56 -14.42
N HIS A 78 -8.01 17.42 -13.39
CA HIS A 78 -6.83 18.14 -12.90
C HIS A 78 -5.82 17.22 -12.17
N PHE A 79 -6.26 16.04 -11.77
CA PHE A 79 -5.41 14.97 -11.29
C PHE A 79 -5.08 14.12 -12.51
N VAL A 80 -4.05 14.50 -13.27
CA VAL A 80 -3.51 13.62 -14.32
C VAL A 80 -2.80 12.48 -13.61
N GLU A 81 -3.56 11.43 -13.31
CA GLU A 81 -3.13 10.27 -12.55
C GLU A 81 -2.01 9.55 -13.32
N LYS A 82 -0.78 9.60 -12.79
CA LYS A 82 0.17 8.53 -13.04
C LYS A 82 0.41 7.78 -11.75
N GLU A 83 0.42 6.46 -11.90
CA GLU A 83 0.68 5.48 -10.86
C GLU A 83 1.95 5.82 -10.05
N GLY A 84 1.86 5.76 -8.72
CA GLY A 84 3.02 5.96 -7.83
C GLY A 84 3.44 7.41 -7.60
N GLN A 85 2.61 8.38 -8.00
CA GLN A 85 2.86 9.80 -7.76
C GLN A 85 2.24 10.29 -6.45
N THR A 86 2.83 11.34 -5.88
CA THR A 86 2.32 12.01 -4.69
C THR A 86 1.61 13.29 -5.09
N LEU A 87 0.31 13.37 -4.84
CA LEU A 87 -0.44 14.62 -4.96
C LEU A 87 -0.06 15.50 -3.77
N VAL A 88 0.41 16.71 -4.05
CA VAL A 88 0.62 17.73 -3.04
C VAL A 88 -0.49 18.76 -3.14
N ILE A 89 -1.18 18.96 -2.02
CA ILE A 89 -2.18 20.00 -1.83
C ILE A 89 -1.53 21.09 -1.00
N GLU A 90 -1.41 22.26 -1.60
CA GLU A 90 -0.93 23.45 -0.90
C GLU A 90 -2.10 24.42 -0.73
N ALA A 91 -2.44 24.73 0.52
CA ALA A 91 -3.59 25.55 0.89
C ALA A 91 -3.15 26.76 1.71
N TYR A 92 -3.77 27.91 1.47
CA TYR A 92 -3.58 29.12 2.25
C TYR A 92 -4.92 29.59 2.80
N ASP A 93 -4.97 29.89 4.09
CA ASP A 93 -6.14 30.49 4.74
C ASP A 93 -6.30 31.98 4.35
N THR A 94 -7.27 32.67 4.94
CA THR A 94 -7.47 34.12 4.71
C THR A 94 -6.42 35.01 5.38
N SER A 95 -5.64 34.46 6.32
CA SER A 95 -4.54 35.13 7.03
C SER A 95 -3.17 34.90 6.36
N LYS A 96 -3.13 34.10 5.27
CA LYS A 96 -1.95 33.64 4.52
C LYS A 96 -1.11 32.56 5.22
N ASN A 97 -1.62 31.91 6.25
CA ASN A 97 -1.01 30.72 6.81
C ASN A 97 -1.07 29.58 5.80
N ARG A 98 0.00 28.79 5.73
CA ARG A 98 0.20 27.76 4.70
C ARG A 98 0.08 26.37 5.31
N SER A 99 -0.63 25.49 4.62
CA SER A 99 -0.65 24.05 4.87
C SER A 99 -0.23 23.28 3.62
N LEU A 100 0.50 22.19 3.83
CA LEU A 100 0.97 21.31 2.77
C LEU A 100 0.59 19.86 3.14
N ILE A 101 -0.27 19.27 2.33
CA ILE A 101 -0.75 17.89 2.50
C ILE A 101 -0.22 17.04 1.36
N GLU A 102 0.38 15.92 1.69
CA GLU A 102 0.84 14.92 0.72
C GLU A 102 -0.10 13.71 0.75
N ILE A 103 -0.70 13.42 -0.40
CA ILE A 103 -1.58 12.27 -0.58
C ILE A 103 -0.93 11.35 -1.62
N PRO A 104 -0.50 10.14 -1.27
CA PRO A 104 -0.08 9.16 -2.28
C PRO A 104 -1.28 8.81 -3.17
N VAL A 105 -1.15 9.00 -4.48
CA VAL A 105 -2.22 8.67 -5.42
C VAL A 105 -2.42 7.15 -5.40
N PRO A 106 -3.64 6.65 -5.15
CA PRO A 106 -3.90 5.21 -5.13
C PRO A 106 -3.62 4.61 -6.51
N ILE A 107 -3.05 3.42 -6.54
CA ILE A 107 -2.86 2.67 -7.78
C ILE A 107 -4.22 2.13 -8.23
N VAL A 108 -4.84 2.79 -9.21
CA VAL A 108 -6.09 2.32 -9.82
C VAL A 108 -5.75 1.25 -10.86
N ASN A 109 -5.74 -0.01 -10.43
CA ASN A 109 -5.67 -1.15 -11.34
C ASN A 109 -7.09 -1.59 -11.69
N THR A 110 -7.60 -1.14 -12.83
CA THR A 110 -8.98 -1.42 -13.29
C THR A 110 -9.16 -2.85 -13.83
N ASN A 111 -8.07 -3.58 -14.05
CA ASN A 111 -8.08 -4.96 -14.54
C ASN A 111 -7.03 -5.80 -13.80
N PRO A 112 -7.16 -6.00 -12.47
CA PRO A 112 -6.15 -6.67 -11.67
C PRO A 112 -6.05 -8.16 -12.06
N ALA A 113 -4.82 -8.66 -12.17
CA ALA A 113 -4.59 -10.08 -12.40
C ALA A 113 -4.94 -10.90 -11.15
N PHE A 114 -5.43 -12.13 -11.34
CA PHE A 114 -5.63 -13.07 -10.22
C PHE A 114 -4.40 -13.95 -10.06
N LEU A 115 -3.55 -13.66 -9.07
CA LEU A 115 -2.33 -14.43 -8.80
C LEU A 115 -2.54 -15.44 -7.67
N ASN A 116 -2.04 -16.66 -7.88
CA ASN A 116 -2.01 -17.70 -6.87
C ASN A 116 -0.59 -18.26 -6.69
N ILE A 117 -0.26 -18.62 -5.46
CA ILE A 117 0.90 -19.43 -5.11
C ILE A 117 0.59 -20.87 -5.53
N LYS A 118 1.23 -21.34 -6.60
CA LYS A 118 1.05 -22.69 -7.13
C LYS A 118 1.90 -23.70 -6.38
N GLU A 119 3.17 -23.36 -6.18
CA GLU A 119 4.20 -24.27 -5.71
C GLU A 119 5.24 -23.54 -4.87
N PHE A 120 5.80 -24.20 -3.86
CA PHE A 120 6.98 -23.70 -3.18
C PHE A 120 7.93 -24.83 -2.77
N GLN A 121 9.22 -24.49 -2.67
CA GLN A 121 10.26 -25.40 -2.22
C GLN A 121 11.21 -24.69 -1.24
N LEU A 122 11.32 -25.22 -0.02
CA LEU A 122 12.10 -24.61 1.07
C LEU A 122 13.54 -25.10 1.19
N LYS A 123 13.96 -26.14 0.47
CA LYS A 123 15.36 -26.58 0.56
C LYS A 123 16.28 -25.72 -0.29
N TYR A 124 17.31 -25.23 0.39
CA TYR A 124 18.56 -24.79 -0.21
C TYR A 124 19.58 -25.93 -0.20
N SER A 125 20.21 -26.20 -1.33
CA SER A 125 21.41 -27.03 -1.46
C SER A 125 22.35 -26.35 -2.45
N LYS A 126 23.64 -26.76 -2.51
CA LYS A 126 24.58 -26.25 -3.53
C LYS A 126 24.03 -26.33 -4.97
N LYS A 127 23.07 -27.22 -5.25
CA LYS A 127 22.47 -27.45 -6.58
C LYS A 127 21.04 -26.90 -6.77
N LYS A 128 20.35 -26.44 -5.71
CA LYS A 128 18.94 -26.01 -5.79
C LYS A 128 18.65 -24.87 -4.81
N ASN A 129 18.09 -23.79 -5.34
CA ASN A 129 17.63 -22.64 -4.56
C ASN A 129 16.24 -22.91 -3.95
N GLN A 130 15.92 -22.16 -2.90
CA GLN A 130 14.53 -22.02 -2.44
C GLN A 130 13.75 -21.29 -3.53
N PHE A 131 12.51 -21.69 -3.80
CA PHE A 131 11.70 -21.01 -4.79
C PHE A 131 10.21 -21.03 -4.47
N LEU A 132 9.49 -20.14 -5.13
CA LEU A 132 8.05 -20.03 -5.20
C LEU A 132 7.66 -20.00 -6.69
N ILE A 133 6.59 -20.68 -7.07
CA ILE A 133 5.98 -20.52 -8.40
C ILE A 133 4.63 -19.87 -8.19
N LEU A 134 4.46 -18.72 -8.85
CA LEU A 134 3.19 -18.04 -8.98
C LEU A 134 2.55 -18.45 -10.29
N LYS A 135 1.22 -18.56 -10.28
CA LYS A 135 0.42 -18.81 -11.48
C LYS A 135 -0.73 -17.81 -11.54
N SER A 136 -0.94 -17.25 -12.72
CA SER A 136 -2.12 -16.45 -13.02
C SER A 136 -3.34 -17.35 -13.26
N CYS A 137 -4.45 -17.03 -12.60
CA CYS A 137 -5.75 -17.68 -12.77
C CYS A 137 -6.72 -16.87 -13.64
N GLY A 138 -6.28 -15.72 -14.16
CA GLY A 138 -7.04 -14.86 -15.06
C GLY A 138 -6.14 -13.79 -15.68
N SER A 139 -6.43 -13.38 -16.91
CA SER A 139 -5.67 -12.30 -17.54
C SER A 139 -5.90 -10.98 -16.81
N GLY A 140 -4.88 -10.12 -16.74
CA GLY A 140 -4.96 -8.83 -16.06
C GLY A 140 -3.59 -8.21 -15.87
N ASN A 141 -3.50 -7.18 -15.03
CA ASN A 141 -2.28 -6.43 -14.77
C ASN A 141 -1.79 -6.61 -13.32
N THR A 142 -0.48 -6.68 -13.10
CA THR A 142 0.17 -6.82 -11.78
C THR A 142 0.48 -5.48 -11.08
N SER A 143 0.04 -4.36 -11.63
CA SER A 143 0.16 -3.01 -11.08
C SER A 143 -0.33 -2.95 -9.62
N GLY A 144 0.51 -2.42 -8.74
CA GLY A 144 0.26 -2.30 -7.31
C GLY A 144 0.37 -3.58 -6.49
N PHE A 145 0.72 -4.72 -7.09
CA PHE A 145 0.86 -5.97 -6.34
C PHE A 145 2.20 -6.00 -5.61
N SER A 146 2.27 -6.74 -4.50
CA SER A 146 3.53 -7.02 -3.80
C SER A 146 3.60 -8.45 -3.27
N LEU A 147 4.80 -9.02 -3.26
CA LEU A 147 5.10 -10.30 -2.60
C LEU A 147 5.68 -9.99 -1.24
N VAL A 148 5.07 -10.54 -0.19
CA VAL A 148 5.48 -10.32 1.18
C VAL A 148 5.87 -11.63 1.84
N PHE A 149 6.99 -11.62 2.56
CA PHE A 149 7.47 -12.79 3.30
C PHE A 149 8.28 -12.37 4.53
N PHE A 150 8.49 -13.32 5.44
CA PHE A 150 9.23 -13.07 6.68
C PHE A 150 10.56 -13.81 6.73
N ILE A 151 11.62 -13.10 7.11
CA ILE A 151 12.97 -13.64 7.36
C ILE A 151 13.41 -13.21 8.74
N LYS A 152 13.65 -14.18 9.63
CA LYS A 152 14.00 -13.91 11.04
C LYS A 152 13.03 -12.89 11.67
N ASN A 153 11.73 -13.02 11.37
CA ASN A 153 10.64 -12.15 11.81
C ASN A 153 10.63 -10.72 11.27
N LYS A 154 11.55 -10.39 10.35
CA LYS A 154 11.49 -9.14 9.60
C LYS A 154 10.62 -9.35 8.37
N LYS A 155 9.63 -8.47 8.22
CA LYS A 155 8.78 -8.38 7.04
C LYS A 155 9.62 -7.85 5.87
N VAL A 156 9.57 -8.54 4.75
CA VAL A 156 10.19 -8.14 3.49
C VAL A 156 9.07 -8.07 2.48
N GLU A 157 9.00 -6.94 1.77
CA GLU A 157 7.99 -6.67 0.76
C GLU A 157 8.70 -6.31 -0.54
N VAL A 158 8.35 -7.00 -1.62
CA VAL A 158 8.95 -6.83 -2.94
C VAL A 158 7.82 -6.51 -3.93
N PRO A 159 7.79 -5.31 -4.53
CA PRO A 159 6.74 -4.92 -5.46
C PRO A 159 6.83 -5.67 -6.79
N PHE A 160 5.70 -5.84 -7.45
CA PHE A 160 5.63 -6.29 -8.83
C PHE A 160 5.76 -5.09 -9.76
N LYS A 161 6.47 -5.28 -10.88
CA LYS A 161 6.44 -4.35 -12.00
C LYS A 161 5.04 -4.37 -12.63
N LYS A 162 4.58 -3.23 -13.12
CA LYS A 162 3.36 -3.13 -13.94
C LYS A 162 3.53 -3.91 -15.24
N GLU A 163 2.84 -5.02 -15.37
CA GLU A 163 2.86 -5.88 -16.54
C GLU A 163 1.48 -6.50 -16.77
N ASP A 164 1.05 -6.56 -18.03
CA ASP A 164 -0.11 -7.35 -18.42
C ASP A 164 0.31 -8.81 -18.56
N ILE A 165 -0.43 -9.70 -17.90
CA ILE A 165 -0.19 -11.14 -17.90
C ILE A 165 -1.43 -11.88 -18.38
N LYS A 166 -1.21 -13.03 -19.02
CA LYS A 166 -2.28 -13.88 -19.53
C LYS A 166 -2.70 -14.90 -18.49
N ASN A 167 -3.93 -15.39 -18.63
CA ASN A 167 -4.38 -16.55 -17.87
C ASN A 167 -3.40 -17.72 -18.02
N ASN A 168 -3.09 -18.40 -16.92
CA ASN A 168 -2.13 -19.48 -16.79
C ASN A 168 -0.64 -19.11 -16.98
N ASP A 169 -0.28 -17.83 -17.06
CA ASP A 169 1.13 -17.44 -17.00
C ASP A 169 1.75 -17.85 -15.66
N GLU A 170 2.97 -18.41 -15.72
CA GLU A 170 3.71 -18.88 -14.55
C GLU A 170 5.02 -18.12 -14.40
N LEU A 171 5.31 -17.75 -13.16
CA LEU A 171 6.54 -17.09 -12.77
C LEU A 171 7.22 -17.87 -11.65
N LYS A 172 8.45 -18.30 -11.89
CA LYS A 172 9.31 -18.86 -10.86
C LYS A 172 10.15 -17.78 -10.20
N ILE A 173 10.06 -17.69 -8.88
CA ILE A 173 10.82 -16.76 -8.05
C ILE A 173 11.78 -17.58 -7.20
N ASN A 174 13.09 -17.43 -7.43
CA ASN A 174 14.12 -18.03 -6.58
C ASN A 174 14.52 -17.05 -5.48
N PHE A 175 14.81 -17.56 -4.30
CA PHE A 175 15.31 -16.75 -3.18
C PHE A 175 16.83 -16.92 -3.06
N GLY A 176 17.56 -15.86 -3.42
CA GLY A 176 19.01 -15.74 -3.29
C GLY A 176 19.42 -15.08 -1.97
N VAL A 177 20.65 -15.32 -1.53
CA VAL A 177 21.20 -14.68 -0.31
C VAL A 177 22.35 -13.76 -0.70
N GLN A 178 22.27 -12.50 -0.29
CA GLN A 178 23.32 -11.50 -0.50
C GLN A 178 23.38 -10.53 0.68
N GLU A 179 24.58 -10.04 1.01
CA GLU A 179 24.77 -9.08 2.12
C GLU A 179 24.24 -7.69 1.78
N ASN A 180 24.49 -7.23 0.55
CA ASN A 180 23.94 -5.98 0.03
C ASN A 180 22.75 -6.29 -0.87
N VAL A 181 21.59 -5.78 -0.48
CA VAL A 181 20.33 -6.00 -1.18
C VAL A 181 19.90 -4.66 -1.77
N GLU A 182 19.93 -4.57 -3.09
CA GLU A 182 19.36 -3.45 -3.83
C GLU A 182 17.84 -3.57 -3.92
N SER A 183 17.18 -2.48 -4.30
CA SER A 183 15.75 -2.50 -4.64
C SER A 183 15.52 -3.48 -5.78
N GLN A 184 14.51 -4.33 -5.64
CA GLN A 184 14.19 -5.37 -6.61
C GLN A 184 12.69 -5.33 -6.91
N GLU A 185 12.36 -5.66 -8.15
CA GLU A 185 10.98 -5.77 -8.61
C GLU A 185 10.73 -7.13 -9.25
N ILE A 186 9.52 -7.63 -9.07
CA ILE A 186 9.06 -8.90 -9.64
C ILE A 186 8.48 -8.64 -11.02
N SER A 187 9.03 -9.30 -12.05
CA SER A 187 8.60 -9.18 -13.44
C SER A 187 8.23 -10.55 -14.01
N PHE A 188 6.99 -10.67 -14.50
CA PHE A 188 6.48 -11.87 -15.16
C PHE A 188 7.12 -12.08 -16.54
N SER A 189 7.55 -11.00 -17.22
CA SER A 189 8.20 -11.07 -18.53
C SER A 189 9.44 -11.99 -18.54
N LYS A 190 10.16 -12.08 -17.41
CA LYS A 190 11.37 -12.91 -17.27
C LYS A 190 11.05 -14.39 -17.08
N LYS A 191 9.83 -14.78 -16.68
CA LYS A 191 9.35 -16.14 -16.29
C LYS A 191 10.11 -16.83 -15.15
N ASN A 192 11.36 -16.46 -14.92
CA ASN A 192 12.22 -16.95 -13.87
C ASN A 192 13.08 -15.79 -13.34
N ILE A 193 12.96 -15.47 -12.06
CA ILE A 193 13.69 -14.39 -11.42
C ILE A 193 14.36 -14.87 -10.14
N THR A 194 15.34 -14.10 -9.66
CA THR A 194 15.93 -14.30 -8.33
C THR A 194 15.74 -13.03 -7.52
N ILE A 195 15.17 -13.17 -6.33
CA ILE A 195 15.10 -12.11 -5.32
C ILE A 195 16.21 -12.38 -4.30
N TYR A 196 17.16 -11.45 -4.19
CA TYR A 196 18.24 -11.47 -3.21
C TYR A 196 17.81 -10.82 -1.90
N GLN A 197 18.19 -11.41 -0.78
CA GLN A 197 17.79 -10.92 0.54
C GLN A 197 18.83 -11.26 1.62
N LYS A 198 18.76 -10.55 2.76
CA LYS A 198 19.63 -10.76 3.93
C LYS A 198 19.22 -11.99 4.75
N GLY A 199 19.25 -13.17 4.12
CA GLY A 199 19.01 -14.46 4.76
C GLY A 199 18.21 -15.45 3.92
N ARG A 200 18.07 -16.68 4.41
CA ARG A 200 17.24 -17.71 3.77
C ARG A 200 15.82 -17.65 4.31
N LEU A 201 14.85 -18.09 3.51
CA LEU A 201 13.51 -18.35 4.02
C LEU A 201 13.60 -19.43 5.11
N PRO A 202 12.94 -19.24 6.28
CA PRO A 202 12.99 -20.20 7.36
C PRO A 202 12.41 -21.57 6.93
N GLN A 203 13.12 -22.65 7.24
CA GLN A 203 12.67 -24.02 6.93
C GLN A 203 11.76 -24.62 8.01
N THR A 204 11.51 -23.88 9.10
CA THR A 204 10.75 -24.37 10.25
C THR A 204 9.34 -23.80 10.29
N ASN A 205 9.19 -22.51 10.01
CA ASN A 205 7.91 -21.82 9.91
C ASN A 205 8.10 -20.48 9.23
N SER A 206 7.15 -20.06 8.40
CA SER A 206 7.08 -18.70 7.88
C SER A 206 5.69 -18.41 7.35
N PHE A 207 5.50 -17.17 6.94
CA PHE A 207 4.32 -16.67 6.27
C PHE A 207 4.77 -15.97 4.99
N ILE A 208 4.16 -16.34 3.86
CA ILE A 208 4.40 -15.73 2.55
C ILE A 208 3.03 -15.42 1.96
N TYR A 209 2.84 -14.23 1.43
CA TYR A 209 1.56 -13.84 0.85
C TYR A 209 1.73 -12.82 -0.27
N ILE A 210 0.69 -12.69 -1.10
CA ILE A 210 0.60 -11.71 -2.18
C ILE A 210 -0.42 -10.67 -1.77
N LYS A 211 -0.08 -9.39 -1.93
CA LYS A 211 -1.02 -8.28 -1.84
C LYS A 211 -1.40 -7.78 -3.22
N ASP A 212 -2.64 -7.35 -3.37
CA ASP A 212 -3.10 -6.58 -4.53
C ASP A 212 -2.83 -5.07 -4.36
N ASN A 213 -3.27 -4.29 -5.34
CA ASN A 213 -3.19 -2.83 -5.36
C ASN A 213 -4.03 -2.13 -4.27
N ASN A 214 -4.96 -2.83 -3.63
CA ASN A 214 -5.71 -2.33 -2.48
C ASN A 214 -5.06 -2.71 -1.14
N GLY A 215 -3.89 -3.37 -1.18
CA GLY A 215 -3.19 -3.87 -0.01
C GLY A 215 -3.84 -5.10 0.63
N GLN A 216 -4.84 -5.71 -0.03
CA GLN A 216 -5.52 -6.91 0.43
C GLN A 216 -4.71 -8.15 0.12
N ILE A 217 -4.71 -9.12 1.05
CA ILE A 217 -4.05 -10.41 0.82
C ILE A 217 -4.93 -11.26 -0.09
N ILE A 218 -4.43 -11.57 -1.30
CA ILE A 218 -5.19 -12.33 -2.31
C ILE A 218 -4.87 -13.83 -2.31
N ASP A 219 -3.64 -14.20 -1.94
CA ASP A 219 -3.26 -15.58 -1.71
C ASP A 219 -2.10 -15.66 -0.73
N TYR A 220 -2.01 -16.76 0.00
CA TYR A 220 -0.98 -16.92 1.01
C TYR A 220 -0.60 -18.37 1.27
N ILE A 221 0.55 -18.53 1.90
CA ILE A 221 0.94 -19.73 2.59
C ILE A 221 1.49 -19.41 3.98
N LEU A 222 0.86 -20.03 4.97
CA LEU A 222 1.31 -20.05 6.35
C LEU A 222 1.72 -21.48 6.70
N TYR A 223 3.01 -21.70 6.97
CA TYR A 223 3.52 -23.05 7.17
C TYR A 223 4.30 -23.22 8.47
N TYR A 224 4.31 -24.45 8.98
CA TYR A 224 5.10 -24.87 10.14
C TYR A 224 5.57 -26.31 9.97
N ASN A 225 6.62 -26.69 10.69
CA ASN A 225 7.18 -28.04 10.66
C ASN A 225 6.89 -28.76 11.98
N SER A 226 5.90 -29.65 11.97
CA SER A 226 5.50 -30.42 13.16
C SER A 226 6.59 -31.30 13.76
N LYS A 227 7.59 -31.72 12.95
CA LYS A 227 8.75 -32.50 13.45
C LYS A 227 9.53 -31.76 14.54
N ASN A 228 9.57 -30.43 14.49
CA ASN A 228 10.37 -29.63 15.41
C ASN A 228 9.57 -29.13 16.63
N LYS A 229 8.24 -29.07 16.54
CA LYS A 229 7.38 -28.53 17.60
C LYS A 229 5.94 -29.00 17.45
N ASN A 230 5.31 -29.36 18.56
CA ASN A 230 3.86 -29.58 18.62
C ASN A 230 3.11 -28.31 18.12
N PHE A 231 2.06 -28.51 17.31
CA PHE A 231 1.26 -27.45 16.71
C PHE A 231 0.74 -26.42 17.73
N GLU A 232 0.21 -26.86 18.87
CA GLU A 232 -0.31 -25.95 19.90
C GLU A 232 0.79 -25.07 20.48
N LYS A 233 1.96 -25.64 20.73
CA LYS A 233 3.13 -24.88 21.19
C LYS A 233 3.65 -23.93 20.11
N TYR A 234 3.47 -24.24 18.83
CA TYR A 234 3.84 -23.35 17.73
C TYR A 234 2.87 -22.16 17.63
N LYS A 235 1.56 -22.41 17.70
CA LYS A 235 0.50 -21.38 17.65
C LYS A 235 0.68 -20.31 18.73
N GLN A 236 1.23 -20.68 19.88
CA GLN A 236 1.55 -19.75 20.98
C GLN A 236 2.85 -18.95 20.80
N SER A 237 3.69 -19.26 19.80
CA SER A 237 4.95 -18.56 19.57
C SER A 237 4.74 -17.10 19.14
N LYS A 238 5.71 -16.23 19.43
CA LYS A 238 5.70 -14.82 19.01
C LYS A 238 5.45 -14.67 17.50
N ASN A 239 6.11 -15.50 16.70
CA ASN A 239 6.01 -15.48 15.24
C ASN A 239 4.59 -15.84 14.78
N ALA A 240 4.06 -16.97 15.28
CA ALA A 240 2.72 -17.42 14.89
C ALA A 240 1.64 -16.40 15.28
N LYS A 241 1.75 -15.79 16.46
CA LYS A 241 0.85 -14.71 16.88
C LYS A 241 0.89 -13.51 15.92
N GLN A 242 2.09 -13.11 15.49
CA GLN A 242 2.24 -12.03 14.50
C GLN A 242 1.61 -12.38 13.15
N TYR A 243 1.82 -13.59 12.64
CA TYR A 243 1.26 -14.02 11.36
C TYR A 243 -0.27 -14.14 11.41
N ILE A 244 -0.81 -14.67 12.50
CA ILE A 244 -2.26 -14.73 12.73
C ILE A 244 -2.85 -13.31 12.81
N TYR A 245 -2.16 -12.36 13.45
CA TYR A 245 -2.62 -10.98 13.53
C TYR A 245 -2.73 -10.34 12.14
N GLU A 246 -1.72 -10.48 11.28
CA GLU A 246 -1.74 -9.96 9.90
C GLU A 246 -2.91 -10.54 9.06
N LEU A 247 -3.24 -11.82 9.23
CA LEU A 247 -4.39 -12.44 8.57
C LEU A 247 -5.72 -11.92 9.14
N LYS A 248 -5.82 -11.79 10.47
CA LYS A 248 -7.03 -11.27 11.14
C LYS A 248 -7.33 -9.82 10.75
N THR A 249 -6.32 -8.96 10.66
CA THR A 249 -6.50 -7.58 10.18
C THR A 249 -6.98 -7.51 8.73
N SER A 250 -6.78 -8.58 7.97
CA SER A 250 -7.24 -8.74 6.59
C SER A 250 -8.56 -9.53 6.50
N ASN A 251 -9.22 -9.83 7.63
CA ASN A 251 -10.43 -10.67 7.73
C ASN A 251 -10.26 -12.09 7.14
N ILE A 252 -9.05 -12.66 7.22
CA ILE A 252 -8.73 -14.00 6.71
C ILE A 252 -8.54 -14.97 7.89
N GLU A 253 -9.19 -16.13 7.81
CA GLU A 253 -8.95 -17.23 8.75
C GLU A 253 -7.59 -17.89 8.48
N ALA A 254 -6.81 -18.09 9.54
CA ALA A 254 -5.47 -18.67 9.43
C ALA A 254 -5.51 -20.19 9.20
N VAL A 255 -5.11 -20.63 8.01
CA VAL A 255 -4.94 -22.04 7.66
C VAL A 255 -3.46 -22.40 7.67
N PHE A 256 -3.06 -23.26 8.60
CA PHE A 256 -1.68 -23.72 8.72
C PHE A 256 -1.41 -24.94 7.84
N THR A 257 -0.31 -24.88 7.10
CA THR A 257 0.25 -26.00 6.34
C THR A 257 1.36 -26.66 7.15
N ASP A 258 1.15 -27.91 7.54
CA ASP A 258 2.22 -28.72 8.11
C ASP A 258 3.13 -29.27 7.01
N ILE A 259 4.41 -28.94 7.06
CA ILE A 259 5.42 -29.44 6.11
C ILE A 259 6.14 -30.71 6.61
N ASN A 260 5.70 -31.26 7.75
CA ASN A 260 6.15 -32.48 8.44
C ASN A 260 7.49 -33.05 7.94
N GLY A 261 8.58 -32.63 8.60
CA GLY A 261 9.84 -33.36 8.66
C GLY A 261 10.36 -33.93 7.34
N ASN A 262 11.27 -33.20 6.70
CA ASN A 262 12.03 -33.58 5.50
C ASN A 262 11.34 -33.24 4.15
N SER A 263 10.88 -31.99 4.02
CA SER A 263 10.70 -31.27 2.74
C SER A 263 12.00 -31.08 1.95
N SER A 264 13.07 -31.79 2.31
CA SER A 264 14.42 -31.60 1.78
C SER A 264 14.60 -32.12 0.35
N LYS A 265 13.57 -32.70 -0.27
CA LYS A 265 13.50 -32.93 -1.72
C LYS A 265 12.11 -32.69 -2.28
N LYS A 266 11.13 -32.38 -1.42
CA LYS A 266 9.73 -32.44 -1.77
C LYS A 266 9.21 -31.05 -2.07
N THR A 267 8.68 -30.93 -3.27
CA THR A 267 7.89 -29.81 -3.71
C THR A 267 6.58 -29.80 -2.92
N ILE A 268 6.14 -28.62 -2.48
CA ILE A 268 4.85 -28.46 -1.83
C ILE A 268 3.96 -27.70 -2.80
N ILE A 269 2.81 -28.30 -3.14
CA ILE A 269 1.89 -27.82 -4.17
C ILE A 269 0.56 -27.41 -3.55
N LYS A 270 -0.09 -26.42 -4.14
CA LYS A 270 -1.46 -26.04 -3.79
C LYS A 270 -2.45 -27.07 -4.34
N SER A 271 -3.32 -27.59 -3.49
CA SER A 271 -4.42 -28.51 -3.81
C SER A 271 -5.69 -27.97 -3.16
N GLY A 272 -6.54 -27.32 -3.98
CA GLY A 272 -7.65 -26.50 -3.47
C GLY A 272 -7.14 -25.34 -2.61
N ASN A 273 -7.68 -25.20 -1.40
CA ASN A 273 -7.30 -24.13 -0.46
C ASN A 273 -6.17 -24.54 0.50
N LYS A 274 -5.55 -25.71 0.30
CA LYS A 274 -4.49 -26.24 1.19
C LYS A 274 -3.25 -26.56 0.40
N PHE A 275 -2.11 -26.52 1.07
CA PHE A 275 -0.85 -26.98 0.50
C PHE A 275 -0.57 -28.42 0.96
N VAL A 276 -0.13 -29.25 0.01
CA VAL A 276 0.21 -30.65 0.25
C VAL A 276 1.60 -30.94 -0.26
N ILE A 277 2.29 -31.84 0.44
CA ILE A 277 3.62 -32.28 0.05
C ILE A 277 3.48 -33.27 -1.11
N LYS A 278 3.98 -32.93 -2.29
CA LYS A 278 4.05 -33.86 -3.42
C LYS A 278 5.08 -34.96 -3.09
N LYS A 279 4.65 -36.22 -3.10
CA LYS A 279 5.51 -37.38 -2.87
C LYS A 279 6.46 -37.60 -4.04
#